data_AF-A0A4V1SC51-F1
#
_entry.id   AF-A0A4V1SC51-F1
#
_cell.length_a   1.000
_cell.length_b   1.000
_cell.length_c   1.000
_cell.angle_alpha   90.00
_cell.angle_beta   90.00
_cell.angle_gamma   90.00
#
_symmetry.space_group_name_H-M   'P 1'
#
loop_
_entity.id
_entity.type
_entity.pdbx_description
1 polymer ?
#
loop_
_entity_poly.entity_id
_entity_poly.type
_entity_poly.pdbx_seq_one_letter_code
_entity_poly.pdbx_strand_id
1 'polypeptide(L)'
;MRKYRYPLVIALAAVLALPAAAQEKPKADPAKTEAGKDAPEEDIARASAEEDAQPKRGSVTVKGRTIAYTATPGTLTIRDDDGEAVASMFYVAYVADRPKGAAPRPVTFTFNGGPGSSSMWLHMGSIGPVLVETPTAGSTAPAPYRIRNNPETMLDKTDIVFLDAIGTGLSRPIG
;
A
#
# COMPACT_ATOMS: atom_id res chain seq x y z
N MET A 1 -47.48 -15.40 41.37
CA MET A 1 -48.50 -14.73 40.52
C MET A 1 -48.08 -13.28 40.31
N ARG A 2 -48.24 -12.78 39.08
CA ARG A 2 -47.65 -11.54 38.54
C ARG A 2 -48.42 -10.28 38.94
N LYS A 3 -47.76 -9.11 38.78
CA LYS A 3 -48.26 -7.72 38.60
C LYS A 3 -48.05 -6.83 39.86
N TYR A 4 -47.63 -5.55 39.84
CA TYR A 4 -47.63 -4.45 38.85
C TYR A 4 -46.41 -3.50 39.04
N ARG A 5 -46.02 -2.77 37.99
CA ARG A 5 -45.02 -1.68 37.96
C ARG A 5 -45.70 -0.33 38.29
N TYR A 6 -44.97 0.64 38.86
CA TYR A 6 -44.86 2.07 38.48
C TYR A 6 -44.04 2.83 39.55
N PRO A 7 -42.99 3.60 39.19
CA PRO A 7 -42.46 4.66 40.05
C PRO A 7 -43.02 6.02 39.59
N LEU A 8 -43.52 6.84 40.54
CA LEU A 8 -43.93 8.22 40.33
C LEU A 8 -43.24 9.14 41.35
N VAL A 9 -42.28 9.93 40.83
CA VAL A 9 -42.01 11.37 41.06
C VAL A 9 -42.05 11.95 42.49
N ILE A 10 -40.96 12.63 42.91
CA ILE A 10 -40.94 13.97 43.55
C ILE A 10 -39.60 14.67 43.17
N ALA A 11 -39.63 15.68 42.27
CA ALA A 11 -39.48 17.14 42.48
C ALA A 11 -38.07 17.60 42.92
N LEU A 12 -37.30 18.27 42.05
CA LEU A 12 -37.27 19.71 41.73
C LEU A 12 -36.63 20.58 42.83
N ALA A 13 -35.43 21.09 42.52
CA ALA A 13 -34.92 22.34 43.09
C ALA A 13 -34.38 23.19 41.92
N ALA A 14 -35.02 24.34 41.70
CA ALA A 14 -34.60 25.36 40.76
C ALA A 14 -33.84 26.46 41.51
N VAL A 15 -32.74 26.94 40.94
CA VAL A 15 -32.23 28.29 41.19
C VAL A 15 -31.80 28.89 39.86
N LEU A 16 -32.40 30.04 39.54
CA LEU A 16 -32.10 30.94 38.43
C LEU A 16 -31.16 32.07 38.93
N ALA A 17 -30.13 32.40 38.14
CA ALA A 17 -29.76 33.76 37.67
C ALA A 17 -28.23 33.93 37.43
N LEU A 18 -27.90 34.57 36.31
CA LEU A 18 -26.62 34.67 35.59
C LEU A 18 -25.64 35.74 36.15
N PRO A 19 -24.36 35.74 35.72
CA PRO A 19 -23.99 36.61 34.59
C PRO A 19 -23.11 35.93 33.53
N ALA A 20 -23.25 36.40 32.29
CA ALA A 20 -22.33 36.14 31.20
C ALA A 20 -20.95 36.75 31.49
N ALA A 21 -19.90 35.94 31.48
CA ALA A 21 -18.53 36.39 31.33
C ALA A 21 -17.71 35.34 30.58
N ALA A 22 -17.15 35.78 29.45
CA ALA A 22 -16.00 35.23 28.72
C ALA A 22 -16.14 33.82 28.09
N GLN A 23 -16.65 33.81 26.85
CA GLN A 23 -16.11 32.92 25.82
C GLN A 23 -14.67 33.35 25.52
N GLU A 24 -13.67 32.55 25.88
CA GLU A 24 -12.35 32.65 25.24
C GLU A 24 -12.34 31.72 24.03
N LYS A 25 -12.57 32.29 22.85
CA LYS A 25 -12.26 31.62 21.57
C LYS A 25 -10.74 31.53 21.48
N PRO A 26 -10.13 30.37 21.22
CA PRO A 26 -8.75 30.31 20.79
C PRO A 26 -8.63 31.12 19.50
N LYS A 27 -7.83 32.17 19.55
CA LYS A 27 -7.49 33.01 18.40
C LYS A 27 -6.64 32.15 17.45
N ALA A 28 -7.23 31.76 16.33
CA ALA A 28 -6.49 31.20 15.22
C ALA A 28 -5.65 32.33 14.60
N ASP A 29 -4.33 32.25 14.77
CA ASP A 29 -3.40 33.03 13.96
C ASP A 29 -3.40 32.44 12.54
N PRO A 30 -3.57 33.25 11.48
CA PRO A 30 -3.36 32.78 10.13
C PRO A 30 -1.86 32.74 9.90
N ALA A 31 -1.22 31.64 10.28
CA ALA A 31 0.11 31.33 9.78
C ALA A 31 -0.03 31.17 8.26
N LYS A 32 0.49 32.15 7.53
CA LYS A 32 0.79 32.04 6.11
C LYS A 32 1.71 30.82 5.93
N THR A 33 1.14 29.69 5.52
CA THR A 33 1.93 28.65 4.88
C THR A 33 2.18 29.15 3.46
N GLU A 34 3.31 29.83 3.29
CA GLU A 34 3.88 30.02 1.97
C GLU A 34 4.11 28.63 1.37
N ALA A 35 3.38 28.35 0.30
CA ALA A 35 3.70 27.27 -0.61
C ALA A 35 5.08 27.59 -1.20
N GLY A 36 6.12 26.99 -0.60
CA GLY A 36 7.45 26.96 -1.15
C GLY A 36 7.43 26.17 -2.45
N LYS A 37 7.39 26.91 -3.56
CA LYS A 37 7.83 26.43 -4.87
C LYS A 37 9.34 26.24 -4.87
N ASP A 38 9.75 25.20 -5.58
CA ASP A 38 11.05 25.04 -6.25
C ASP A 38 12.28 24.92 -5.34
N ALA A 39 12.42 23.77 -4.68
CA ALA A 39 13.74 23.17 -4.54
C ALA A 39 13.91 22.17 -5.69
N PRO A 40 14.98 22.23 -6.50
CA PRO A 40 15.22 21.22 -7.51
C PRO A 40 15.47 19.89 -6.80
N GLU A 41 14.66 18.89 -7.14
CA GLU A 41 14.78 17.52 -6.66
C GLU A 41 16.02 16.89 -7.33
N GLU A 42 17.22 17.32 -6.95
CA GLU A 42 18.49 16.89 -7.57
C GLU A 42 18.88 15.45 -7.23
N ASP A 43 18.10 14.75 -6.39
CA ASP A 43 18.34 13.37 -5.97
C ASP A 43 17.18 12.41 -6.31
N ILE A 44 16.45 12.68 -7.38
CA ILE A 44 15.67 11.64 -8.05
C ILE A 44 16.45 11.17 -9.26
N ALA A 45 16.93 9.92 -9.20
CA ALA A 45 17.50 9.25 -10.36
C ALA A 45 16.54 9.42 -11.54
N ARG A 46 17.02 10.08 -12.62
CA ARG A 46 16.25 10.23 -13.86
C ARG A 46 15.91 8.84 -14.37
N ALA A 47 14.62 8.52 -14.44
CA ALA A 47 14.22 7.23 -14.96
C ALA A 47 14.43 7.16 -16.47
N SER A 48 14.80 5.97 -16.94
CA SER A 48 14.90 5.67 -18.36
C SER A 48 13.51 5.55 -18.99
N ALA A 49 13.40 5.99 -20.24
CA ALA A 49 12.27 5.70 -21.12
C ALA A 49 12.36 4.31 -21.79
N GLU A 50 13.50 3.63 -21.64
CA GLU A 50 13.66 2.24 -22.05
C GLU A 50 13.08 1.31 -20.98
N GLU A 51 12.24 0.38 -21.44
CA GLU A 51 11.69 -0.68 -20.59
C GLU A 51 12.77 -1.75 -20.36
N ASP A 52 12.90 -2.20 -19.10
CA ASP A 52 13.75 -3.33 -18.75
C ASP A 52 12.96 -4.35 -17.91
N ALA A 53 13.35 -5.61 -17.99
CA ALA A 53 12.77 -6.69 -17.21
C ALA A 53 13.81 -7.76 -16.89
N GLN A 54 13.88 -8.17 -15.63
CA GLN A 54 14.90 -9.09 -15.12
C GLN A 54 14.25 -10.37 -14.56
N PRO A 55 13.79 -11.30 -15.42
CA PRO A 55 13.07 -12.49 -14.98
C PRO A 55 13.96 -13.47 -14.20
N LYS A 56 13.41 -14.02 -13.12
CA LYS A 56 14.07 -15.02 -12.27
C LYS A 56 13.08 -16.11 -11.85
N ARG A 57 13.52 -17.36 -11.93
CA ARG A 57 12.73 -18.51 -11.44
C ARG A 57 12.73 -18.57 -9.92
N GLY A 58 11.60 -18.95 -9.36
CA GLY A 58 11.41 -19.17 -7.93
C GLY A 58 10.36 -20.24 -7.65
N SER A 59 10.12 -20.52 -6.38
CA SER A 59 9.02 -21.39 -5.96
C SER A 59 8.53 -21.00 -4.58
N VAL A 60 7.30 -21.38 -4.26
CA VAL A 60 6.66 -21.20 -2.96
C VAL A 60 5.82 -22.43 -2.62
N THR A 61 5.77 -22.80 -1.35
CA THR A 61 4.93 -23.91 -0.88
C THR A 61 3.67 -23.37 -0.23
N VAL A 62 2.52 -23.68 -0.82
CA VAL A 62 1.19 -23.28 -0.34
C VAL A 62 0.38 -24.53 -0.04
N LYS A 63 -0.05 -24.69 1.22
CA LYS A 63 -0.88 -25.82 1.67
C LYS A 63 -0.32 -27.19 1.25
N GLY A 64 1.00 -27.36 1.41
CA GLY A 64 1.72 -28.59 1.06
C GLY A 64 2.00 -28.80 -0.44
N ARG A 65 1.62 -27.86 -1.32
CA ARG A 65 1.91 -27.92 -2.75
C ARG A 65 2.96 -26.88 -3.14
N THR A 66 4.01 -27.32 -3.82
CA THR A 66 5.00 -26.42 -4.40
C THR A 66 4.48 -25.82 -5.69
N ILE A 67 4.52 -24.50 -5.80
CA ILE A 67 4.20 -23.72 -6.99
C ILE A 67 5.52 -23.12 -7.49
N ALA A 68 6.00 -23.60 -8.63
CA ALA A 68 7.09 -22.95 -9.35
C ALA A 68 6.54 -21.72 -10.08
N TYR A 69 7.33 -20.66 -10.15
CA TYR A 69 6.94 -19.41 -10.80
C TYR A 69 8.14 -18.69 -11.42
N THR A 70 7.84 -17.75 -12.31
CA THR A 70 8.78 -16.74 -12.78
C THR A 70 8.40 -15.39 -12.15
N ALA A 71 9.36 -14.79 -11.46
CA ALA A 71 9.28 -13.44 -10.91
C ALA A 71 9.97 -12.49 -11.88
N THR A 72 9.28 -11.44 -12.32
CA THR A 72 9.78 -10.47 -13.29
C THR A 72 9.62 -9.07 -12.72
N PRO A 73 10.62 -8.54 -12.00
CA PRO A 73 10.75 -7.11 -11.80
C PRO A 73 11.07 -6.42 -13.12
N GLY A 74 10.50 -5.24 -13.35
CA GLY A 74 10.77 -4.45 -14.55
C GLY A 74 10.14 -3.07 -14.52
N THR A 75 10.29 -2.36 -15.63
CA THR A 75 9.69 -1.05 -15.88
C THR A 75 8.85 -1.07 -17.15
N LEU A 76 7.77 -0.28 -17.16
CA LEU A 76 6.95 0.02 -18.33
C LEU A 76 6.98 1.52 -18.58
N THR A 77 7.09 1.91 -19.85
CA THR A 77 7.14 3.32 -20.24
C THR A 77 5.73 3.83 -20.52
N ILE A 78 5.28 4.77 -19.71
CA ILE A 78 4.02 5.48 -19.90
C ILE A 78 4.26 6.62 -20.87
N ARG A 79 3.40 6.73 -21.87
CA ARG A 79 3.43 7.77 -22.91
C ARG A 79 2.16 8.62 -22.86
N ASP A 80 2.28 9.87 -23.25
CA ASP A 80 1.14 10.77 -23.45
C ASP A 80 0.45 10.54 -24.82
N ASP A 81 -0.53 11.38 -25.12
CA ASP A 81 -1.31 11.31 -26.36
C ASP A 81 -0.49 11.65 -27.61
N ASP A 82 0.62 12.39 -27.47
CA ASP A 82 1.56 12.72 -28.54
C ASP A 82 2.61 11.61 -28.73
N GLY A 83 2.65 10.63 -27.83
CA GLY A 83 3.56 9.48 -27.86
C GLY A 83 4.87 9.71 -27.12
N GLU A 84 5.03 10.85 -26.45
CA GLU A 84 6.21 11.20 -25.69
C GLU A 84 6.24 10.44 -24.36
N ALA A 85 7.41 9.96 -23.95
CA ALA A 85 7.56 9.23 -22.69
C ALA A 85 7.47 10.19 -21.50
N VAL A 86 6.50 9.96 -20.62
CA VAL A 86 6.20 10.84 -19.47
C VAL A 86 6.44 10.20 -18.12
N ALA A 87 6.52 8.85 -18.05
CA ALA A 87 6.87 8.16 -16.81
C ALA A 87 7.41 6.75 -17.04
N SER A 88 8.19 6.28 -16.07
CA SER A 88 8.65 4.89 -15.95
C SER A 88 7.94 4.25 -14.75
N MET A 89 7.08 3.27 -15.02
CA MET A 89 6.31 2.56 -14.00
C MET A 89 7.00 1.24 -13.64
N PHE A 90 7.45 1.12 -12.40
CA PHE A 90 8.01 -0.12 -11.87
C PHE A 90 6.91 -1.12 -11.53
N TYR A 91 7.20 -2.39 -11.81
CA TYR A 91 6.34 -3.51 -11.44
C TYR A 91 7.16 -4.73 -11.01
N VAL A 92 6.50 -5.65 -10.30
CA VAL A 92 6.97 -7.03 -10.13
C VAL A 92 5.84 -7.98 -10.46
N ALA A 93 6.02 -8.81 -11.49
CA ALA A 93 5.06 -9.84 -11.88
C ALA A 93 5.47 -11.22 -11.37
N TYR A 94 4.52 -11.99 -10.85
CA TYR A 94 4.67 -13.39 -10.47
C TYR A 94 3.72 -14.24 -11.30
N VAL A 95 4.29 -15.06 -12.19
CA VAL A 95 3.53 -15.93 -13.08
C VAL A 95 3.82 -17.37 -12.70
N ALA A 96 2.79 -18.11 -12.31
CA ALA A 96 2.93 -19.53 -11.96
C ALA A 96 3.22 -20.36 -13.21
N ASP A 97 4.18 -21.28 -13.10
CA ASP A 97 4.49 -22.24 -14.15
C ASP A 97 3.27 -23.15 -14.37
N ARG A 98 2.98 -23.46 -15.64
CA ARG A 98 1.84 -24.29 -16.01
C ARG A 98 2.17 -25.24 -17.15
N PRO A 99 1.56 -26.44 -17.19
CA PRO A 99 1.69 -27.35 -18.32
C PRO A 99 1.20 -26.69 -19.61
N LYS A 100 1.80 -27.09 -20.74
CA LYS A 100 1.35 -26.66 -22.07
C LYS A 100 -0.12 -27.05 -22.27
N GLY A 101 -0.95 -26.12 -22.73
CA GLY A 101 -2.39 -26.33 -22.94
C GLY A 101 -3.25 -26.23 -21.68
N ALA A 102 -2.68 -25.91 -20.51
CA ALA A 102 -3.46 -25.59 -19.33
C ALA A 102 -4.34 -24.35 -19.56
N ALA A 103 -5.51 -24.31 -18.91
CA ALA A 103 -6.41 -23.17 -18.95
C ALA A 103 -5.70 -21.88 -18.48
N PRO A 104 -6.08 -20.70 -19.04
CA PRO A 104 -5.55 -19.43 -18.57
C PRO A 104 -5.90 -19.21 -17.09
N ARG A 105 -4.97 -18.62 -16.36
CA ARG A 105 -5.17 -18.20 -14.97
C ARG A 105 -5.65 -16.76 -14.95
N PRO A 106 -6.46 -16.36 -13.95
CA PRO A 106 -6.72 -14.94 -13.72
C PRO A 106 -5.42 -14.21 -13.37
N VAL A 107 -5.42 -12.90 -13.59
CA VAL A 107 -4.35 -11.99 -13.20
C VAL A 107 -4.92 -10.97 -12.22
N THR A 108 -4.22 -10.77 -11.10
CA THR A 108 -4.58 -9.78 -10.10
C THR A 108 -3.51 -8.69 -10.07
N PHE A 109 -3.93 -7.47 -10.40
CA PHE A 109 -3.11 -6.27 -10.27
C PHE A 109 -3.29 -5.69 -8.87
N THR A 110 -2.18 -5.31 -8.26
CA THR A 110 -2.14 -4.86 -6.87
C THR A 110 -1.35 -3.58 -6.79
N PHE A 111 -1.88 -2.62 -6.04
CA PHE A 111 -1.24 -1.34 -5.77
C PHE A 111 -1.52 -0.96 -4.32
N ASN A 112 -0.58 -0.30 -3.66
CA ASN A 112 -0.78 0.13 -2.29
C ASN A 112 -1.59 1.44 -2.20
N GLY A 113 -2.23 1.65 -1.05
CA GLY A 113 -2.91 2.90 -0.71
C GLY A 113 -1.96 3.98 -0.21
N GLY A 114 -2.48 5.10 0.28
CA GLY A 114 -1.65 6.22 0.72
C GLY A 114 -2.34 7.57 0.57
N PRO A 115 -1.78 8.55 -0.16
CA PRO A 115 -0.92 8.46 -1.35
C PRO A 115 0.58 8.33 -1.06
N GLY A 116 1.38 8.03 -2.09
CA GLY A 116 2.85 8.03 -1.99
C GLY A 116 3.50 6.71 -1.58
N SER A 117 2.72 5.70 -1.18
CA SER A 117 3.26 4.46 -0.63
C SER A 117 3.55 3.41 -1.70
N SER A 118 4.69 2.74 -1.57
CA SER A 118 5.08 1.65 -2.48
C SER A 118 4.22 0.39 -2.29
N SER A 119 4.05 -0.36 -3.37
CA SER A 119 3.49 -1.70 -3.39
C SER A 119 4.38 -2.76 -2.75
N MET A 120 5.61 -2.42 -2.36
CA MET A 120 6.49 -3.26 -1.54
C MET A 120 5.79 -3.80 -0.29
N TRP A 121 4.90 -3.02 0.34
CA TRP A 121 4.15 -3.44 1.52
C TRP A 121 3.22 -4.63 1.24
N LEU A 122 2.57 -4.64 0.09
CA LEU A 122 1.73 -5.77 -0.33
C LEU A 122 2.58 -6.94 -0.84
N HIS A 123 3.67 -6.61 -1.53
CA HIS A 123 4.60 -7.56 -2.13
C HIS A 123 5.32 -8.41 -1.08
N MET A 124 5.93 -7.77 -0.08
CA MET A 124 6.76 -8.44 0.93
C MET A 124 6.15 -8.49 2.32
N GLY A 125 4.98 -7.89 2.52
CA GLY A 125 4.24 -7.89 3.78
C GLY A 125 2.85 -8.52 3.73
N SER A 126 2.36 -8.94 2.55
CA SER A 126 1.00 -9.45 2.40
C SER A 126 0.89 -10.69 1.49
N ILE A 127 0.63 -10.52 0.19
CA ILE A 127 0.15 -11.58 -0.72
C ILE A 127 1.20 -12.08 -1.71
N GLY A 128 2.40 -11.50 -1.74
CA GLY A 128 3.51 -12.00 -2.56
C GLY A 128 4.05 -13.33 -2.04
N PRO A 129 4.82 -14.08 -2.85
CA PRO A 129 5.29 -15.43 -2.49
C PRO A 129 6.41 -15.44 -1.44
N VAL A 130 7.00 -14.28 -1.14
CA VAL A 130 8.08 -14.11 -0.16
C VAL A 130 7.68 -13.01 0.83
N LEU A 131 7.89 -13.24 2.11
CA LEU A 131 7.67 -12.25 3.18
C LEU A 131 8.98 -11.86 3.85
N VAL A 132 9.07 -10.61 4.31
CA VAL A 132 10.03 -10.22 5.35
C VAL A 132 9.49 -10.66 6.70
N GLU A 133 10.35 -11.28 7.53
CA GLU A 133 10.00 -11.59 8.91
C GLU A 133 9.99 -10.31 9.74
N THR A 134 8.81 -9.95 10.24
CA THR A 134 8.62 -8.85 11.19
C THR A 134 8.19 -9.41 12.54
N PRO A 135 8.73 -8.89 13.66
CA PRO A 135 8.25 -9.27 14.98
C PRO A 135 6.79 -8.84 15.17
N THR A 136 6.02 -9.63 15.92
CA THR A 136 4.59 -9.36 16.19
C THR A 136 4.39 -8.11 17.06
N ALA A 137 5.40 -7.75 17.86
CA ALA A 137 5.44 -6.55 18.67
C ALA A 137 6.91 -6.09 18.83
N GLY A 138 7.14 -4.78 18.73
CA GLY A 138 8.47 -4.17 18.84
C GLY A 138 9.06 -3.72 17.51
N SER A 139 10.23 -3.08 17.56
CA SER A 139 10.94 -2.63 16.37
C SER A 139 11.64 -3.80 15.67
N THR A 140 11.63 -3.79 14.33
CA THR A 140 12.48 -4.67 13.53
C THR A 140 13.95 -4.34 13.80
N ALA A 141 14.76 -5.35 14.09
CA ALA A 141 16.20 -5.17 14.26
C ALA A 141 16.85 -4.62 12.96
N PRO A 142 18.02 -3.97 13.03
CA PRO A 142 18.78 -3.61 11.85
C PRO A 142 19.09 -4.83 10.96
N ALA A 143 19.44 -4.57 9.71
CA ALA A 143 19.87 -5.61 8.78
C ALA A 143 20.98 -6.50 9.37
N PRO A 144 21.04 -7.81 9.02
CA PRO A 144 20.32 -8.46 7.93
C PRO A 144 18.87 -8.86 8.26
N TYR A 145 17.94 -8.52 7.36
CA TYR A 145 16.54 -8.93 7.47
C TYR A 145 16.36 -10.39 7.02
N ARG A 146 15.48 -11.12 7.71
CA ARG A 146 15.12 -12.49 7.33
C ARG A 146 13.95 -12.47 6.37
N ILE A 147 14.02 -13.31 5.34
CA ILE A 147 12.93 -13.55 4.40
C ILE A 147 12.53 -15.01 4.44
N ARG A 148 11.25 -15.28 4.22
CA ARG A 148 10.69 -16.63 4.20
C ARG A 148 9.62 -16.78 3.13
N ASN A 149 9.31 -18.03 2.77
CA ASN A 149 8.16 -18.32 1.91
C ASN A 149 6.85 -17.84 2.57
N ASN A 150 5.93 -17.37 1.73
CA ASN A 150 4.59 -17.01 2.14
C ASN A 150 3.61 -18.17 1.86
N PRO A 151 3.19 -18.93 2.88
CA PRO A 151 2.19 -19.99 2.69
C PRO A 151 0.79 -19.44 2.36
N GLU A 152 0.55 -18.15 2.56
CA GLU A 152 -0.74 -17.48 2.33
C GLU A 152 -0.74 -16.61 1.05
N THR A 153 0.25 -16.77 0.18
CA THR A 153 0.27 -16.05 -1.11
C THR A 153 -0.96 -16.40 -1.95
N MET A 154 -1.46 -15.42 -2.71
CA MET A 154 -2.54 -15.64 -3.67
C MET A 154 -2.11 -16.41 -4.94
N LEU A 155 -0.82 -16.75 -5.06
CA LEU A 155 -0.26 -17.39 -6.25
C LEU A 155 -0.83 -18.81 -6.48
N ASP A 156 -1.52 -19.41 -5.51
CA ASP A 156 -2.27 -20.66 -5.74
C ASP A 156 -3.57 -20.45 -6.55
N LYS A 157 -4.06 -19.20 -6.67
CA LYS A 157 -5.30 -18.84 -7.37
C LYS A 157 -5.09 -18.00 -8.63
N THR A 158 -4.16 -17.06 -8.61
CA THR A 158 -3.99 -16.03 -9.65
C THR A 158 -2.51 -15.79 -9.91
N ASP A 159 -2.16 -15.33 -11.10
CA ASP A 159 -0.88 -14.65 -11.30
C ASP A 159 -1.02 -13.24 -10.71
N ILE A 160 0.07 -12.67 -10.19
CA ILE A 160 0.03 -11.44 -9.39
C ILE A 160 0.97 -10.40 -9.99
N VAL A 161 0.52 -9.15 -10.13
CA VAL A 161 1.35 -8.02 -10.55
C VAL A 161 1.29 -6.95 -9.47
N PHE A 162 2.45 -6.59 -8.91
CA PHE A 162 2.62 -5.45 -8.02
C PHE A 162 3.03 -4.24 -8.84
N LEU A 163 2.30 -3.12 -8.71
CA LEU A 163 2.51 -1.89 -9.45
C LEU A 163 2.81 -0.75 -8.49
N ASP A 164 3.87 0.00 -8.71
CA ASP A 164 4.08 1.27 -8.01
C ASP A 164 3.42 2.40 -8.82
N ALA A 165 2.56 3.21 -8.20
CA ALA A 165 2.07 4.44 -8.82
C ALA A 165 3.24 5.40 -9.10
N ILE A 166 3.11 6.28 -10.09
CA ILE A 166 4.18 7.23 -10.43
C ILE A 166 4.54 8.12 -9.23
N GLY A 167 5.83 8.22 -8.92
CA GLY A 167 6.35 8.93 -7.74
C GLY A 167 6.38 8.08 -6.46
N THR A 168 5.93 6.82 -6.50
CA THR A 168 6.00 5.87 -5.37
C THR A 168 7.02 4.77 -5.64
N GLY A 169 7.58 4.19 -4.58
CA GLY A 169 8.50 3.05 -4.69
C GLY A 169 9.61 3.30 -5.71
N LEU A 170 9.64 2.51 -6.78
CA LEU A 170 10.64 2.65 -7.87
C LEU A 170 10.09 3.32 -9.15
N SER A 171 8.81 3.68 -9.21
CA SER A 171 8.23 4.41 -10.34
C SER A 171 8.59 5.90 -10.31
N ARG A 172 8.95 6.49 -11.46
CA ARG A 172 9.37 7.90 -11.56
C ARG A 172 8.77 8.58 -12.79
N PRO A 173 8.49 9.89 -12.75
CA PRO A 173 8.24 10.66 -13.97
C PRO A 173 9.48 10.68 -14.87
N ILE A 174 9.28 10.90 -16.16
CA ILE A 174 10.33 11.14 -17.17
C ILE A 174 10.14 12.58 -17.63
N GLY A 175 11.17 13.41 -17.47
CA GLY A 175 11.13 14.85 -17.77
C GLY A 175 11.84 15.68 -16.71
#